data_AF-A0A847U003-F1
#
_entry.id   AF-A0A847U003-F1
#
_cell.length_a   1.000
_cell.length_b   1.000
_cell.length_c   1.000
_cell.angle_alpha   90.00
_cell.angle_beta   90.00
_cell.angle_gamma   90.00
#
_symmetry.space_group_name_H-M   'P 1'
#
loop_
_entity.id
_entity.type
_entity.pdbx_description
1 polymer ?
#
loop_
_entity_poly.entity_id
_entity_poly.type
_entity_poly.pdbx_seq_one_letter_code
_entity_poly.pdbx_strand_id
1 'polypeptide(L)'
;MWTATVYNLEQALKSDRYAFRGFNKGLETDLEAATGLNGEPIARSIHRPDEVYSGEYLDRAPDLIFDQRPGVHTGEAMGQTESFTEPSGWNAENVPDGMVLFHGDDIEPGEIDPIQITDIEPTILDWLGLSVPTDMDGSPVKAIFNNSSTPAQRSTETR
;
A
#
# COMPACT_ATOMS: atom_id res chain seq x y z
N MET A 1 -2.49 -3.13 -3.66
CA MET A 1 -1.48 -4.21 -3.58
C MET A 1 -0.12 -3.54 -3.65
N TRP A 2 0.57 -3.43 -2.52
CA TRP A 2 1.92 -2.85 -2.48
C TRP A 2 2.90 -3.89 -3.00
N THR A 3 3.40 -3.73 -4.22
CA THR A 3 4.55 -4.51 -4.70
C THR A 3 5.82 -3.82 -4.25
N ALA A 4 6.24 -4.10 -3.01
CA ALA A 4 7.63 -3.93 -2.63
C ALA A 4 8.39 -5.14 -3.19
N THR A 5 9.09 -4.97 -4.31
CA THR A 5 10.01 -5.99 -4.79
C THR A 5 11.23 -5.99 -3.87
N VAL A 6 11.22 -6.89 -2.88
CA VAL A 6 12.37 -7.10 -2.00
C VAL A 6 13.06 -8.39 -2.39
N TYR A 7 14.28 -8.24 -2.91
CA TYR A 7 15.14 -9.36 -3.28
C TYR A 7 15.76 -9.96 -2.02
N ASN A 8 15.42 -11.21 -1.76
CA ASN A 8 15.93 -11.99 -0.64
C ASN A 8 17.40 -12.39 -0.92
N LEU A 9 18.38 -11.69 -0.34
CA LEU A 9 19.82 -11.99 -0.45
C LEU A 9 20.22 -13.14 0.51
N GLU A 10 19.63 -14.29 0.18
CA GLU A 10 18.96 -15.19 1.11
C GLU A 10 19.60 -16.40 1.76
N GLN A 11 20.92 -16.64 1.77
CA GLN A 11 21.42 -17.79 2.55
C GLN A 11 22.76 -17.60 3.27
N ALA A 12 23.65 -16.71 2.82
CA ALA A 12 24.98 -16.61 3.43
C ALA A 12 25.06 -15.68 4.65
N LEU A 13 24.23 -14.62 4.71
CA LEU A 13 24.35 -13.59 5.75
C LEU A 13 23.37 -13.79 6.93
N LYS A 14 22.19 -14.39 6.72
CA LYS A 14 21.22 -14.62 7.81
C LYS A 14 21.70 -15.60 8.90
N SER A 15 22.72 -16.41 8.61
CA SER A 15 23.34 -17.29 9.62
C SER A 15 24.14 -16.52 10.68
N ASP A 16 24.62 -15.31 10.36
CA ASP A 16 25.25 -14.40 11.32
C ASP A 16 24.35 -13.18 11.57
N ARG A 17 23.52 -13.28 12.62
CA ARG A 17 22.56 -12.23 12.97
C ARG A 17 23.20 -10.87 13.27
N TYR A 18 24.46 -10.83 13.68
CA TYR A 18 25.15 -9.55 13.96
C TYR A 18 25.64 -8.90 12.68
N ALA A 19 26.25 -9.67 11.78
CA ALA A 19 26.65 -9.19 10.47
C ALA A 19 25.45 -8.68 9.66
N PHE A 20 24.33 -9.42 9.70
CA PHE A 20 23.10 -9.04 9.00
C PHE A 20 22.47 -7.75 9.54
N ARG A 21 22.41 -7.59 10.88
CA ARG A 21 21.94 -6.34 11.49
C ARG A 21 22.83 -5.14 11.15
N GLY A 22 24.15 -5.36 11.14
CA GLY A 22 25.11 -4.33 10.72
C GLY A 22 24.91 -3.91 9.28
N PHE A 23 24.71 -4.88 8.38
CA PHE A 23 24.41 -4.63 6.97
C PHE A 23 23.13 -3.82 6.80
N ASN A 24 22.01 -4.23 7.41
CA ASN A 24 20.75 -3.50 7.27
C ASN A 24 20.81 -2.07 7.79
N LYS A 25 21.57 -1.83 8.86
CA LYS A 25 21.77 -0.47 9.37
C LYS A 25 22.60 0.39 8.39
N GLY A 26 23.63 -0.18 7.78
CA GLY A 26 24.41 0.51 6.74
C GLY A 26 23.54 0.83 5.53
N LEU A 27 22.78 -0.15 5.04
CA LEU A 27 21.88 0.01 3.90
C LEU A 27 20.80 1.07 4.15
N GLU A 28 20.21 1.10 5.35
CA GLU A 28 19.26 2.14 5.76
C GLU A 28 19.89 3.53 5.65
N THR A 29 21.08 3.73 6.22
CA THR A 29 21.81 5.01 6.11
C THR A 29 22.14 5.38 4.66
N ASP A 30 22.57 4.42 3.84
CA ASP A 30 22.90 4.65 2.43
C ASP A 30 21.65 5.06 1.62
N LEU A 31 20.51 4.41 1.87
CA LEU A 31 19.23 4.73 1.21
C LEU A 31 18.65 6.07 1.67
N GLU A 32 18.78 6.42 2.95
CA GLU A 32 18.38 7.74 3.48
C GLU A 32 19.20 8.88 2.87
N ALA A 33 20.48 8.63 2.59
CA ALA A 33 21.39 9.62 2.00
C ALA A 33 21.34 9.68 0.46
N ALA A 34 20.74 8.69 -0.20
CA ALA A 34 20.75 8.58 -1.65
C ALA A 34 19.92 9.68 -2.33
N THR A 35 20.49 10.27 -3.37
CA THR A 35 19.85 11.32 -4.17
C THR A 35 19.74 10.91 -5.64
N GLY A 36 18.68 11.38 -6.30
CA GLY A 36 18.44 11.15 -7.71
C GLY A 36 19.22 12.11 -8.62
N LEU A 37 18.99 12.03 -9.93
CA LEU A 37 19.65 12.87 -10.94
C LEU A 37 19.45 14.38 -10.72
N ASN A 38 18.39 14.77 -10.03
CA ASN A 38 18.08 16.15 -9.66
C ASN A 38 18.71 16.60 -8.34
N GLY A 39 19.56 15.78 -7.71
CA GLY A 39 20.22 16.08 -6.43
C GLY A 39 19.31 15.97 -5.21
N GLU A 40 18.08 15.52 -5.40
CA GLU A 40 17.08 15.44 -4.34
C GLU A 40 16.94 14.01 -3.79
N PRO A 41 16.53 13.81 -2.52
CA PRO A 41 16.41 12.48 -1.92
C PRO A 41 15.49 11.53 -2.70
N ILE A 42 15.85 10.24 -2.77
CA ILE A 42 15.02 9.23 -3.45
C ILE A 42 13.97 8.61 -2.52
N ALA A 43 14.29 8.48 -1.24
CA ALA A 43 13.38 7.99 -0.21
C ALA A 43 12.53 9.14 0.34
N ARG A 44 11.25 8.89 0.58
CA ARG A 44 10.48 9.63 1.58
C ARG A 44 10.91 9.18 2.98
N SER A 45 11.00 7.87 3.18
CA SER A 45 11.39 7.24 4.43
C SER A 45 11.82 5.79 4.20
N ILE A 46 12.63 5.28 5.13
CA ILE A 46 12.97 3.85 5.22
C ILE A 46 12.33 3.34 6.49
N HIS A 47 11.56 2.26 6.39
CA HIS A 47 10.86 1.69 7.54
C HIS A 47 11.36 0.30 7.89
N ARG A 48 11.27 0.00 9.18
CA ARG A 48 11.33 -1.37 9.67
C ARG A 48 9.98 -2.05 9.49
N PRO A 49 9.96 -3.38 9.40
CA PRO A 49 8.75 -4.10 9.02
C PRO A 49 7.67 -4.02 10.09
N ASP A 50 8.07 -4.04 11.36
CA ASP A 50 7.23 -3.92 12.53
C ASP A 50 6.69 -2.49 12.75
N GLU A 51 7.16 -1.51 12.00
CA GLU A 51 6.60 -0.14 11.98
C GLU A 51 5.40 -0.02 11.02
N VAL A 52 5.35 -0.86 9.99
CA VAL A 52 4.37 -0.77 8.90
C VAL A 52 3.37 -1.93 8.93
N TYR A 53 3.86 -3.13 9.18
CA TYR A 53 3.08 -4.35 9.15
C TYR A 53 2.84 -4.89 10.56
N SER A 54 1.72 -5.58 10.72
CA SER A 54 1.39 -6.32 11.93
C SER A 54 0.68 -7.62 11.55
N GLY A 55 0.55 -8.53 12.51
CA GLY A 55 -0.14 -9.81 12.32
C GLY A 55 0.78 -11.00 12.13
N GLU A 56 0.18 -12.15 11.84
CA GLU A 56 0.85 -13.46 11.86
C GLU A 56 1.92 -13.64 10.78
N TYR A 57 1.89 -12.83 9.72
CA TYR A 57 2.82 -12.91 8.59
C TYR A 57 3.96 -11.89 8.66
N LEU A 58 4.17 -11.22 9.81
CA LEU A 58 5.24 -10.24 9.96
C LEU A 58 6.63 -10.83 9.71
N ASP A 59 6.82 -12.11 9.98
CA ASP A 59 8.06 -12.86 9.70
C ASP A 59 8.36 -13.02 8.20
N ARG A 60 7.35 -12.84 7.35
CA ARG A 60 7.46 -12.86 5.88
C ARG A 60 7.65 -11.47 5.27
N ALA A 61 7.56 -10.43 6.09
CA ALA A 61 7.79 -9.07 5.64
C ALA A 61 9.25 -8.89 5.18
N PRO A 62 9.52 -7.95 4.27
CA PRO A 62 10.89 -7.62 3.88
C PRO A 62 11.70 -7.10 5.08
N ASP A 63 13.03 -7.09 5.03
CA ASP A 63 13.85 -6.60 6.16
C ASP A 63 13.86 -5.06 6.31
N LEU A 64 13.57 -4.34 5.21
CA LEU A 64 13.41 -2.90 5.12
C LEU A 64 12.32 -2.59 4.09
N ILE A 65 11.53 -1.55 4.35
CA ILE A 65 10.56 -1.01 3.40
C ILE A 65 11.10 0.32 2.91
N PHE A 66 11.33 0.42 1.60
CA PHE A 66 11.70 1.66 0.93
C PHE A 66 10.42 2.40 0.52
N ASP A 67 10.04 3.45 1.24
CA ASP A 67 8.95 4.33 0.83
C ASP A 67 9.53 5.41 -0.09
N GLN A 68 9.34 5.22 -1.40
CA GLN A 68 9.84 6.13 -2.42
C GLN A 68 9.14 7.49 -2.36
N ARG A 69 9.88 8.56 -2.61
CA ARG A 69 9.30 9.91 -2.68
C ARG A 69 8.42 10.06 -3.94
N PRO A 70 7.37 10.91 -3.92
CA PRO A 70 6.62 11.23 -5.14
C PRO A 70 7.51 11.64 -6.31
N GLY A 71 7.26 11.05 -7.48
CA GLY A 71 8.05 11.27 -8.69
C GLY A 71 9.31 10.40 -8.81
N VAL A 72 9.62 9.57 -7.82
CA VAL A 72 10.62 8.51 -7.90
C VAL A 72 9.90 7.20 -8.18
N HIS A 73 10.47 6.36 -9.04
CA HIS A 73 9.98 5.01 -9.36
C HIS A 73 11.13 4.01 -9.24
N THR A 74 10.86 2.87 -8.61
CA THR A 74 11.83 1.78 -8.51
C THR A 74 11.62 0.81 -9.66
N GLY A 75 12.58 0.73 -10.58
CA GLY A 75 12.47 -0.16 -11.75
C GLY A 75 12.40 -1.64 -11.38
N GLU A 76 11.57 -2.40 -12.09
CA GLU A 76 11.38 -3.83 -11.87
C GLU A 76 12.56 -4.69 -12.35
N ALA A 77 13.30 -4.19 -13.34
CA ALA A 77 14.38 -4.93 -14.01
C ALA A 77 15.74 -4.68 -13.35
N MET A 78 16.43 -5.78 -12.98
CA MET A 78 17.83 -5.73 -12.57
C MET A 78 18.79 -5.82 -13.76
N GLY A 79 20.02 -5.34 -13.58
CA GLY A 79 21.10 -5.45 -14.58
C GLY A 79 21.19 -4.32 -15.59
N GLN A 80 20.54 -3.19 -15.32
CA GLN A 80 20.75 -1.96 -16.06
C GLN A 80 22.16 -1.41 -15.81
N THR A 81 22.73 -0.76 -16.82
CA THR A 81 24.07 -0.14 -16.72
C THR A 81 24.07 1.07 -15.80
N GLU A 82 22.92 1.75 -15.68
CA GLU A 82 22.74 2.96 -14.89
C GLU A 82 21.81 2.68 -13.70
N SER A 83 22.18 3.19 -12.52
CA SER A 83 21.37 3.06 -11.30
C SER A 83 20.20 4.03 -11.25
N PHE A 84 20.29 5.15 -11.99
CA PHE A 84 19.24 6.16 -12.09
C PHE A 84 19.09 6.61 -13.53
N THR A 85 17.85 6.68 -14.00
CA THR A 85 17.52 7.16 -15.35
C THR A 85 16.36 8.14 -15.27
N GLU A 86 16.15 8.91 -16.34
CA GLU A 86 14.88 9.60 -16.52
C GLU A 86 13.73 8.58 -16.74
N PRO A 87 12.48 8.94 -16.40
CA PRO A 87 11.33 8.09 -16.69
C PRO A 87 11.25 7.78 -18.19
N SER A 88 11.05 6.52 -18.54
CA SER A 88 10.88 6.09 -19.93
C SER A 88 9.78 5.05 -20.05
N GLY A 89 8.98 5.12 -21.12
CA GLY A 89 8.00 4.10 -21.49
C GLY A 89 6.70 4.03 -20.67
N TRP A 90 6.68 4.52 -19.41
CA TRP A 90 5.52 4.47 -18.53
C TRP A 90 5.23 5.82 -17.87
N ASN A 91 3.95 6.22 -17.90
CA ASN A 91 3.45 7.48 -17.32
C ASN A 91 2.59 7.25 -16.07
N ALA A 92 2.58 6.03 -15.52
CA ALA A 92 1.75 5.62 -14.40
C ALA A 92 2.59 4.87 -13.36
N GLU A 93 2.20 5.00 -12.10
CA GLU A 93 2.83 4.39 -10.94
C GLU A 93 1.74 3.84 -10.01
N ASN A 94 2.06 2.79 -9.27
CA ASN A 94 1.26 2.31 -8.16
C ASN A 94 1.51 3.20 -6.95
N VAL A 95 0.53 4.05 -6.62
CA VAL A 95 0.57 4.94 -5.47
C VAL A 95 -0.50 4.54 -4.44
N PRO A 96 -0.31 4.85 -3.15
CA PRO A 96 -1.32 4.60 -2.11
C PRO A 96 -2.65 5.29 -2.37
N ASP A 97 -2.62 6.48 -2.97
CA ASP A 97 -3.81 7.28 -3.22
C ASP A 97 -4.55 6.77 -4.46
N GLY A 98 -5.83 6.43 -4.28
CA GLY A 98 -6.72 5.99 -5.35
C GLY A 98 -7.86 6.98 -5.60
N MET A 99 -8.66 6.66 -6.61
CA MET A 99 -9.95 7.31 -6.87
C MET A 99 -11.06 6.28 -6.79
N VAL A 100 -12.17 6.63 -6.13
CA VAL A 100 -13.38 5.81 -6.05
C VAL A 100 -14.57 6.62 -6.53
N LEU A 101 -15.51 5.96 -7.22
CA LEU A 101 -16.77 6.54 -7.66
C LEU A 101 -17.89 5.55 -7.37
N PHE A 102 -18.92 6.00 -6.66
CA PHE A 102 -20.17 5.29 -6.49
C PHE A 102 -21.24 5.95 -7.36
N HIS A 103 -22.04 5.15 -8.06
CA HIS A 103 -23.06 5.66 -8.96
C HIS A 103 -24.27 4.73 -9.00
N GLY A 104 -25.46 5.30 -8.83
CA GLY A 104 -26.74 4.61 -8.88
C GLY A 104 -27.85 5.42 -8.23
N ASP A 105 -29.09 4.96 -8.35
CA ASP A 105 -30.28 5.64 -7.81
C ASP A 105 -30.27 5.71 -6.26
N ASP A 106 -29.56 4.78 -5.62
CA ASP A 106 -29.41 4.73 -4.16
C ASP A 106 -28.31 5.66 -3.63
N ILE A 107 -27.52 6.30 -4.50
CA ILE A 107 -26.32 7.07 -4.11
C ILE A 107 -26.67 8.55 -3.95
N GLU A 108 -26.21 9.14 -2.85
CA GLU A 108 -26.31 10.59 -2.63
C GLU A 108 -25.25 11.31 -3.48
N PRO A 109 -25.63 12.30 -4.31
CA PRO A 109 -24.66 13.07 -5.08
C PRO A 109 -23.77 13.91 -4.16
N GLY A 110 -22.45 13.75 -4.27
CA GLY A 110 -21.51 14.56 -3.50
C GLY A 110 -20.09 14.01 -3.50
N GLU A 111 -19.25 14.68 -2.72
CA GLU A 111 -17.92 14.18 -2.35
C GLU A 111 -18.04 13.39 -1.04
N ILE A 112 -17.12 12.44 -0.86
CA ILE A 112 -17.03 11.64 0.36
C ILE A 112 -15.67 11.83 1.01
N ASP A 113 -15.60 11.63 2.32
CA ASP A 113 -14.32 11.53 3.01
C ASP A 113 -13.49 10.35 2.45
N PRO A 114 -12.15 10.42 2.51
CA PRO A 114 -11.30 9.32 2.07
C PRO A 114 -11.67 7.99 2.74
N ILE A 115 -11.76 6.93 1.93
CA ILE A 115 -12.03 5.56 2.38
C ILE A 115 -10.84 4.66 2.07
N GLN A 116 -10.78 3.49 2.68
CA GLN A 116 -9.79 2.48 2.35
C GLN A 116 -10.29 1.59 1.21
N ILE A 117 -9.37 1.05 0.41
CA ILE A 117 -9.74 0.07 -0.64
C ILE A 117 -10.42 -1.17 -0.04
N THR A 118 -10.10 -1.51 1.21
CA THR A 118 -10.70 -2.61 1.98
C THR A 118 -12.17 -2.35 2.34
N ASP A 119 -12.63 -1.10 2.29
CA ASP A 119 -14.04 -0.75 2.54
C ASP A 119 -14.94 -1.02 1.32
N ILE A 120 -14.35 -1.22 0.13
CA ILE A 120 -15.11 -1.37 -1.12
C ILE A 120 -15.95 -2.66 -1.12
N GLU A 121 -15.34 -3.80 -0.81
CA GLU A 121 -16.05 -5.08 -0.78
C GLU A 121 -17.20 -5.13 0.25
N PRO A 122 -17.00 -4.79 1.54
CA PRO A 122 -18.10 -4.78 2.50
C PRO A 122 -19.19 -3.78 2.12
N THR A 123 -18.85 -2.66 1.47
CA THR A 123 -19.84 -1.72 0.93
C THR A 123 -20.69 -2.34 -0.17
N ILE A 124 -20.08 -3.07 -1.11
CA ILE A 124 -20.81 -3.75 -2.20
C ILE A 124 -21.72 -4.85 -1.65
N LEU A 125 -21.23 -5.66 -0.69
CA LEU A 125 -22.05 -6.71 -0.07
C LEU A 125 -23.25 -6.13 0.66
N ASP A 126 -23.02 -5.10 1.49
CA ASP A 126 -24.10 -4.40 2.19
C ASP A 126 -25.08 -3.75 1.21
N TRP A 127 -24.60 -3.13 0.13
CA TRP A 127 -25.46 -2.58 -0.92
C TRP A 127 -26.41 -3.65 -1.49
N LEU A 128 -25.87 -4.84 -1.80
CA LEU A 128 -26.61 -5.95 -2.38
C LEU A 128 -27.52 -6.70 -1.40
N GLY A 129 -27.54 -6.34 -0.11
CA GLY A 129 -28.35 -7.07 0.88
C GLY A 129 -27.73 -8.38 1.35
N LEU A 130 -26.41 -8.54 1.18
CA LEU A 130 -25.67 -9.73 1.59
C LEU A 130 -24.96 -9.48 2.91
N SER A 131 -24.84 -10.53 3.73
CA SER A 131 -24.13 -10.45 5.01
C SER A 131 -22.63 -10.29 4.81
N VAL A 132 -22.04 -9.30 5.49
CA VAL A 132 -20.61 -8.96 5.45
C VAL A 132 -19.82 -9.93 6.34
N PRO A 133 -18.79 -10.62 5.83
CA PRO A 133 -17.94 -11.47 6.65
C PRO A 133 -17.27 -10.69 7.78
N THR A 134 -17.27 -11.27 8.99
CA THR A 134 -16.68 -10.70 10.20
C THR A 134 -15.14 -10.65 10.18
N ASP A 135 -14.51 -11.32 9.23
CA ASP A 135 -13.06 -11.36 9.01
C ASP A 135 -12.57 -10.36 7.95
N MET A 136 -13.44 -9.47 7.45
CA MET A 136 -13.01 -8.34 6.60
C MET A 136 -12.35 -7.24 7.42
N ASP A 137 -11.29 -6.64 6.86
CA ASP A 137 -10.59 -5.52 7.48
C ASP A 137 -11.38 -4.20 7.41
N GLY A 138 -12.15 -4.01 6.32
CA GLY A 138 -12.93 -2.79 6.07
C GLY A 138 -14.36 -2.83 6.60
N SER A 139 -15.08 -1.73 6.44
CA SER A 139 -16.49 -1.62 6.83
C SER A 139 -17.34 -0.96 5.74
N PRO A 140 -18.66 -1.23 5.68
CA PRO A 140 -19.53 -0.58 4.70
C PRO A 140 -19.54 0.94 4.86
N VAL A 141 -19.31 1.66 3.76
CA VAL A 141 -19.32 3.13 3.71
C VAL A 141 -20.76 3.61 3.58
N LYS A 142 -21.55 3.53 4.65
CA LYS A 142 -22.99 3.87 4.62
C LYS A 142 -23.29 5.31 4.19
N ALA A 143 -22.34 6.22 4.40
CA ALA A 143 -22.47 7.64 4.09
C ALA A 143 -22.66 7.94 2.59
N ILE A 144 -22.35 6.99 1.70
CA ILE A 144 -22.55 7.17 0.25
C ILE A 144 -24.03 7.09 -0.17
N PHE A 145 -24.86 6.48 0.66
CA PHE A 145 -26.24 6.18 0.29
C PHE A 145 -27.17 7.36 0.62
N ASN A 146 -28.12 7.60 -0.29
CA ASN A 146 -29.24 8.49 -0.03
C ASN A 146 -30.04 7.96 1.18
N ASN A 147 -30.37 8.82 2.14
CA ASN A 147 -31.09 8.46 3.37
C ASN A 147 -32.45 7.76 3.16
N SER A 148 -33.06 7.94 1.99
CA SER A 148 -34.31 7.29 1.60
C SER A 148 -34.13 5.92 0.92
N SER A 149 -32.90 5.57 0.55
CA SER A 149 -32.58 4.29 -0.11
C SER A 149 -32.69 3.10 0.84
N THR A 150 -32.93 1.92 0.26
CA THR A 150 -32.99 0.67 1.05
C THR A 150 -31.66 0.36 1.73
N PRO A 151 -30.48 0.47 1.07
CA PRO A 151 -29.19 0.28 1.73
C PRO A 151 -28.98 1.22 2.91
N ALA A 152 -29.36 2.50 2.83
CA ALA A 152 -29.20 3.44 3.95
C ALA A 152 -30.03 3.05 5.19
N GLN A 153 -31.25 2.57 4.99
CA GLN A 153 -32.20 2.28 6.08
C GLN A 153 -31.98 0.90 6.71
N ARG A 154 -31.34 -0.01 5.99
CA ARG A 154 -31.09 -1.37 6.44
C ARG A 154 -29.85 -1.43 7.33
N SER A 155 -29.99 -2.14 8.45
CA SER A 155 -28.84 -2.51 9.28
C SER A 155 -27.92 -3.48 8.54
N THR A 156 -26.62 -3.30 8.68
CA THR A 156 -25.63 -4.22 8.10
C THR A 156 -25.72 -5.57 8.80
N GLU A 157 -25.93 -6.62 8.02
CA GLU A 157 -25.86 -8.00 8.48
C GLU A 157 -24.43 -8.51 8.39
N THR A 158 -24.00 -9.32 9.35
CA THR A 158 -22.65 -9.91 9.37
C THR A 158 -22.71 -11.43 9.46
N ARG A 159 -21.67 -12.10 8.95
CA ARG A 159 -21.55 -13.57 8.98
C ARG A 159 -20.18 -14.07 9.40
#